data_AF-A0AB39AWR4-F1
#
_entry.id   AF-A0AB39AWR4-F1
#
_cell.length_a   1.000
_cell.length_b   1.000
_cell.length_c   1.000
_cell.angle_alpha   90.00
_cell.angle_beta   90.00
_cell.angle_gamma   90.00
#
_symmetry.space_group_name_H-M   'P 1'
#
loop_
_entity.id
_entity.type
_entity.pdbx_description
1 polymer ?
#
loop_
_entity_poly.entity_id
_entity_poly.type
_entity_poly.pdbx_seq_one_letter_code
_entity_poly.pdbx_strand_id
1 'polypeptide(L)'
;MVKALVTLVLAISFFTSTDAKASMFANIDINDPNLTVEIAAKQCEKSFMHAPNKLEEWCEKAYEMGYLESLYYIGMYTGDGSRYLNELNTRIEQGEANAINTLAWLYQSGRLVKKDLSEATRLYKLYLAQENNQAITLKTSTHFELATIYRKLGMWDEVITHTQYVINNAKSEGRRELAQRWRDEAETSLKESNL
;
A
#
# COMPACT_ATOMS: atom_id res chain seq x y z
N MET A 1 51.40 -29.87 -51.82
CA MET A 1 50.39 -30.24 -50.81
C MET A 1 50.59 -29.40 -49.56
N VAL A 2 49.82 -28.32 -49.37
CA VAL A 2 49.53 -27.73 -48.05
C VAL A 2 48.13 -27.12 -48.17
N LYS A 3 47.15 -27.67 -47.45
CA LYS A 3 45.78 -27.14 -47.37
C LYS A 3 45.78 -26.01 -46.34
N ALA A 4 45.40 -24.80 -46.75
CA ALA A 4 45.17 -23.69 -45.82
C ALA A 4 43.85 -23.93 -45.07
N LEU A 5 43.92 -24.11 -43.76
CA LEU A 5 42.77 -24.23 -42.87
C LEU A 5 42.25 -22.82 -42.58
N VAL A 6 41.06 -22.49 -43.05
CA VAL A 6 40.34 -21.27 -42.65
C VAL A 6 39.53 -21.60 -41.40
N THR A 7 40.02 -21.21 -40.23
CA THR A 7 39.25 -21.25 -38.97
C THR A 7 38.45 -19.96 -38.83
N LEU A 8 37.15 -20.07 -39.08
CA LEU A 8 36.14 -19.04 -38.84
C LEU A 8 35.90 -18.92 -37.32
N VAL A 9 36.41 -17.85 -36.70
CA VAL A 9 36.11 -17.54 -35.29
C VAL A 9 34.80 -16.75 -35.26
N LEU A 10 33.70 -17.43 -34.92
CA LEU A 10 32.44 -16.77 -34.57
C LEU A 10 32.59 -16.13 -33.19
N ALA A 11 32.80 -14.81 -33.17
CA ALA A 11 32.69 -14.02 -31.95
C ALA A 11 31.22 -13.98 -31.53
N ILE A 12 30.83 -14.89 -30.64
CA ILE A 12 29.56 -14.80 -29.93
C ILE A 12 29.74 -13.63 -28.93
N SER A 13 29.29 -12.46 -29.33
CA SER A 13 29.13 -11.32 -28.43
C SER A 13 28.06 -11.70 -27.40
N PHE A 14 28.51 -12.13 -26.22
CA PHE A 14 27.68 -12.17 -25.03
C PHE A 14 27.25 -10.74 -24.74
N PHE A 15 26.01 -10.39 -25.12
CA PHE A 15 25.34 -9.23 -24.54
C PHE A 15 25.19 -9.53 -23.05
N THR A 16 26.11 -9.02 -22.24
CA THR A 16 25.94 -9.01 -20.79
C THR A 16 24.73 -8.16 -20.50
N SER A 17 23.76 -8.71 -19.79
CA SER A 17 22.49 -8.07 -19.41
C SER A 17 22.65 -6.88 -18.42
N THR A 18 23.87 -6.33 -18.31
CA THR A 18 24.23 -5.23 -17.43
C THR A 18 23.53 -3.92 -17.83
N ASP A 19 23.33 -3.70 -19.12
CA ASP A 19 22.81 -2.41 -19.61
C ASP A 19 21.31 -2.25 -19.36
N ALA A 20 20.57 -3.35 -19.26
CA ALA A 20 19.13 -3.30 -18.93
C ALA A 20 18.87 -2.93 -17.46
N LYS A 21 19.78 -3.29 -16.53
CA LYS A 21 19.65 -2.91 -15.11
C LYS A 21 20.03 -1.45 -14.86
N ALA A 22 20.97 -0.91 -15.63
CA ALA A 22 21.37 0.50 -15.54
C ALA A 22 20.25 1.47 -15.98
N SER A 23 19.32 1.02 -16.83
CA SER A 23 18.22 1.83 -17.38
C SER A 23 17.04 2.11 -16.42
N MET A 24 16.94 1.45 -15.25
CA MET A 24 15.77 1.56 -14.36
C MET A 24 15.86 2.74 -13.37
N PHE A 25 17.08 3.23 -13.15
CA PHE A 25 17.40 4.33 -12.26
C PHE A 25 18.10 5.41 -13.08
N ALA A 26 17.41 6.51 -13.39
CA ALA A 26 18.14 7.71 -13.76
C ALA A 26 19.15 7.99 -12.64
N ASN A 27 20.38 8.35 -13.00
CA ASN A 27 21.40 8.75 -12.02
C ASN A 27 21.01 10.12 -11.45
N ILE A 28 20.08 10.13 -10.50
CA ILE A 28 19.61 11.32 -9.81
C ILE A 28 20.56 11.60 -8.65
N ASP A 29 21.08 12.83 -8.60
CA ASP A 29 21.84 13.29 -7.45
C ASP A 29 20.88 13.50 -6.28
N ILE A 30 21.08 12.75 -5.19
CA ILE A 30 20.27 12.82 -3.98
C ILE A 30 20.40 14.17 -3.25
N ASN A 31 21.48 14.91 -3.54
CA ASN A 31 21.75 16.22 -2.98
C ASN A 31 21.41 17.37 -3.95
N ASP A 32 20.76 17.08 -5.08
CA ASP A 32 20.30 18.12 -6.01
C ASP A 32 19.41 19.11 -5.24
N PRO A 33 19.74 20.42 -5.22
CA PRO A 33 18.92 21.42 -4.54
C PRO A 33 17.50 21.54 -5.12
N ASN A 34 17.24 21.02 -6.32
CA ASN A 34 15.92 20.97 -6.96
C ASN A 34 15.25 19.59 -6.81
N LEU A 35 15.81 18.67 -6.03
CA LEU A 35 15.17 17.39 -5.75
C LEU A 35 13.81 17.64 -5.09
N THR A 36 12.77 17.02 -5.63
CA THR A 36 11.42 17.10 -5.07
C THR A 36 11.08 15.86 -4.25
N VAL A 37 10.13 16.00 -3.33
CA VAL A 37 9.67 14.89 -2.48
C VAL A 37 9.11 13.74 -3.32
N GLU A 38 8.44 14.03 -4.45
CA GLU A 38 7.90 13.02 -5.35
C GLU A 38 9.01 12.22 -6.04
N ILE A 39 10.11 12.88 -6.41
CA ILE A 39 11.27 12.20 -6.99
C ILE A 39 11.92 11.30 -5.94
N ALA A 40 12.16 11.82 -4.73
CA ALA A 40 12.75 11.05 -3.64
C ALA A 40 11.86 9.83 -3.26
N ALA A 41 10.55 10.04 -3.10
CA ALA A 41 9.57 8.99 -2.82
C ALA A 41 9.59 7.90 -3.91
N LYS A 42 9.58 8.30 -5.19
CA LYS A 42 9.66 7.35 -6.30
C LYS A 42 10.97 6.57 -6.33
N GLN A 43 12.08 7.19 -5.94
CA GLN A 43 13.36 6.50 -5.83
C GLN A 43 13.39 5.53 -4.64
N CYS A 44 12.78 5.89 -3.51
CA CYS A 44 12.57 5.00 -2.37
C CYS A 44 11.77 3.75 -2.79
N GLU A 45 10.62 3.93 -3.44
CA GLU A 45 9.79 2.83 -3.96
C GLU A 45 10.54 1.93 -4.94
N LYS A 46 11.26 2.51 -5.90
CA LYS A 46 12.07 1.75 -6.86
C LYS A 46 13.20 0.99 -6.17
N SER A 47 13.85 1.60 -5.18
CA SER A 47 14.93 0.98 -4.43
C SER A 47 14.42 -0.24 -3.64
N PHE A 48 13.22 -0.15 -3.08
CA PHE A 48 12.55 -1.27 -2.40
C PHE A 48 12.38 -2.49 -3.32
N MET A 49 12.07 -2.28 -4.60
CA MET A 49 11.84 -3.36 -5.55
C MET A 49 13.10 -3.87 -6.24
N HIS A 50 14.10 -3.02 -6.46
CA HIS A 50 15.17 -3.31 -7.42
C HIS A 50 16.59 -2.99 -6.94
N ALA A 51 16.76 -2.21 -5.87
CA ALA A 51 18.07 -1.76 -5.37
C ALA A 51 18.06 -1.63 -3.84
N PRO A 52 17.99 -2.75 -3.10
CA PRO A 52 17.86 -2.72 -1.64
C PRO A 52 19.02 -2.02 -0.93
N ASN A 53 20.20 -2.00 -1.53
CA ASN A 53 21.37 -1.28 -1.02
C ASN A 53 21.23 0.25 -1.05
N LYS A 54 20.30 0.79 -1.84
CA LYS A 54 19.98 2.23 -1.90
C LYS A 54 18.67 2.57 -1.18
N LEU A 55 17.99 1.57 -0.62
CA LEU A 55 16.66 1.74 -0.05
C LEU A 55 16.66 2.74 1.10
N GLU A 56 17.51 2.49 2.09
CA GLU A 56 17.60 3.33 3.29
C GLU A 56 17.94 4.77 2.91
N GLU A 57 18.95 4.97 2.06
CA GLU A 57 19.37 6.28 1.58
C GLU A 57 18.21 7.08 0.94
N TRP A 58 17.50 6.51 -0.04
CA TRP A 58 16.40 7.22 -0.71
C TRP A 58 15.15 7.36 0.15
N CYS A 59 14.85 6.37 0.99
CA CYS A 59 13.67 6.44 1.86
C CYS A 59 13.86 7.41 3.02
N GLU A 60 15.04 7.47 3.64
CA GLU A 60 15.34 8.52 4.63
C GLU A 60 15.28 9.90 3.99
N LYS A 61 15.85 10.06 2.79
CA LYS A 61 15.73 11.33 2.07
C LYS A 61 14.27 11.72 1.82
N ALA A 62 13.44 10.78 1.40
CA ALA A 62 12.01 11.05 1.19
C ALA A 62 11.29 11.40 2.51
N TYR A 63 11.61 10.71 3.61
CA TYR A 63 11.09 11.02 4.94
C TYR A 63 11.47 12.43 5.41
N GLU A 64 12.74 12.81 5.29
CA GLU A 64 13.25 14.15 5.62
C GLU A 64 12.52 15.25 4.82
N MET A 65 12.11 14.93 3.59
CA MET A 65 11.34 15.81 2.72
C MET A 65 9.82 15.76 2.98
N GLY A 66 9.38 15.05 4.02
CA GLY A 66 7.99 15.02 4.49
C GLY A 66 7.16 13.82 4.02
N TYR A 67 7.75 12.84 3.32
CA TYR A 67 7.04 11.65 2.85
C TYR A 67 7.11 10.52 3.89
N LEU A 68 6.14 10.50 4.81
CA LEU A 68 6.08 9.54 5.91
C LEU A 68 6.09 8.07 5.44
N GLU A 69 5.36 7.78 4.36
CA GLU A 69 5.18 6.44 3.82
C GLU A 69 6.50 5.80 3.37
N SER A 70 7.57 6.57 3.19
CA SER A 70 8.92 6.02 2.97
C SER A 70 9.36 5.06 4.09
N LEU A 71 8.99 5.34 5.34
CA LEU A 71 9.34 4.51 6.50
C LEU A 71 8.67 3.14 6.47
N TYR A 72 7.51 3.02 5.80
CA TYR A 72 6.88 1.73 5.58
C TYR A 72 7.79 0.82 4.73
N TYR A 73 8.46 1.34 3.70
CA TYR A 73 9.36 0.53 2.88
C TYR A 73 10.61 0.09 3.65
N ILE A 74 11.17 0.97 4.48
CA ILE A 74 12.28 0.62 5.38
C ILE A 74 11.85 -0.49 6.34
N GLY A 75 10.69 -0.35 6.99
CA GLY A 75 10.19 -1.36 7.91
C GLY A 75 9.88 -2.69 7.23
N MET A 76 9.32 -2.67 6.01
CA MET A 76 9.03 -3.89 5.26
C MET A 76 10.31 -4.63 4.83
N TYR A 77 11.38 -3.89 4.55
CA TYR A 77 12.67 -4.47 4.15
C TYR A 77 13.48 -5.00 5.34
N THR A 78 13.53 -4.24 6.43
CA THR A 78 14.28 -4.60 7.64
C THR A 78 13.55 -5.61 8.53
N GLY A 79 12.22 -5.69 8.41
CA GLY A 79 11.36 -6.42 9.33
C GLY A 79 11.04 -5.65 10.62
N ASP A 80 11.57 -4.44 10.80
CA ASP A 80 11.30 -3.58 11.95
C ASP A 80 10.44 -2.37 11.56
N GLY A 81 9.14 -2.46 11.81
CA GLY A 81 8.19 -1.37 11.57
C GLY A 81 8.08 -0.35 12.71
N SER A 82 8.85 -0.48 13.80
CA SER A 82 8.62 0.25 15.04
C SER A 82 8.64 1.77 14.84
N ARG A 83 9.57 2.28 14.02
CA ARG A 83 9.64 3.72 13.72
C ARG A 83 8.40 4.21 12.98
N TYR A 84 7.96 3.50 11.95
CA TYR A 84 6.76 3.88 11.18
C TYR A 84 5.51 3.88 12.06
N LEU A 85 5.37 2.88 12.93
CA LEU A 85 4.27 2.80 13.89
C LEU A 85 4.30 3.94 14.91
N ASN A 86 5.48 4.30 15.42
CA ASN A 86 5.64 5.41 16.35
C ASN A 86 5.23 6.76 15.72
N GLU A 87 5.65 7.00 14.48
CA GLU A 87 5.29 8.21 13.73
C GLU A 87 3.76 8.28 13.47
N LEU A 88 3.14 7.15 13.10
CA LEU A 88 1.69 7.08 12.94
C LEU A 88 0.97 7.39 14.26
N ASN A 89 1.40 6.82 15.38
CA ASN A 89 0.80 7.10 16.69
C ASN A 89 0.94 8.58 17.07
N THR A 90 2.12 9.17 16.86
CA THR A 90 2.37 10.59 17.11
C THR A 90 1.42 11.48 16.29
N ARG A 91 1.20 11.15 15.02
CA ARG A 91 0.25 11.87 14.15
C ARG A 91 -1.20 11.71 14.57
N ILE A 92 -1.59 10.52 15.04
CA ILE A 92 -2.92 10.30 15.63
C ILE A 92 -3.13 11.18 16.86
N GLU A 93 -2.13 11.29 17.74
CA GLU A 93 -2.15 12.17 18.92
C GLU A 93 -2.26 13.65 18.52
N GLN A 94 -1.69 14.03 17.38
CA GLN A 94 -1.80 15.38 16.80
C GLN A 94 -3.12 15.61 16.04
N GLY A 95 -4.01 14.61 15.95
CA GLY A 95 -5.31 14.71 15.31
C GLY A 95 -5.31 14.47 13.80
N GLU A 96 -4.21 13.96 13.22
CA GLU A 96 -4.15 13.58 11.81
C GLU A 96 -4.92 12.28 11.57
N ALA A 97 -6.20 12.41 11.25
CA ALA A 97 -7.09 11.25 11.13
C ALA A 97 -6.68 10.25 10.02
N ASN A 98 -5.94 10.69 8.98
CA ASN A 98 -5.44 9.78 7.95
C ASN A 98 -4.51 8.70 8.53
N ALA A 99 -3.73 9.02 9.57
CA ALA A 99 -2.85 8.06 10.24
C ALA A 99 -3.62 6.91 10.89
N ILE A 100 -4.85 7.16 11.38
CA ILE A 100 -5.74 6.13 11.94
C ILE A 100 -6.08 5.06 10.88
N ASN A 101 -6.43 5.49 9.67
CA ASN A 101 -6.76 4.58 8.57
C ASN A 101 -5.55 3.74 8.16
N THR A 102 -4.36 4.35 8.09
CA THR A 102 -3.12 3.65 7.79
C THR A 102 -2.82 2.60 8.85
N LEU A 103 -2.93 2.94 10.14
CA LEU A 103 -2.71 2.01 11.23
C LEU A 103 -3.74 0.86 11.21
N ALA A 104 -5.00 1.15 10.92
CA ALA A 104 -6.05 0.14 10.76
C ALA A 104 -5.71 -0.87 9.65
N TRP A 105 -5.20 -0.38 8.51
CA TRP A 105 -4.78 -1.23 7.40
C TRP A 105 -3.58 -2.12 7.76
N LEU A 106 -2.62 -1.62 8.54
CA LEU A 106 -1.50 -2.42 9.03
C LEU A 106 -2.00 -3.62 9.86
N TYR A 107 -2.92 -3.39 10.79
CA TYR A 107 -3.55 -4.46 11.57
C TYR A 107 -4.42 -5.40 10.72
N GLN A 108 -5.18 -4.87 9.75
CA GLN A 108 -6.01 -5.70 8.86
C GLN A 108 -5.16 -6.64 8.00
N SER A 109 -4.04 -6.14 7.48
CA SER A 109 -3.15 -6.86 6.56
C SER A 109 -2.12 -7.72 7.27
N GLY A 110 -1.78 -7.40 8.53
CA GLY A 110 -0.66 -8.02 9.25
C GLY A 110 0.70 -7.57 8.73
N ARG A 111 0.78 -6.38 8.11
CA ARG A 111 2.04 -5.79 7.65
C ARG A 111 2.67 -5.03 8.80
N LEU A 112 3.94 -5.32 9.10
CA LEU A 112 4.73 -4.74 10.20
C LEU A 112 4.21 -5.02 11.62
N VAL A 113 2.95 -5.45 11.76
CA VAL A 113 2.32 -5.86 13.01
C VAL A 113 1.67 -7.22 12.83
N LYS A 114 1.43 -7.94 13.93
CA LYS A 114 0.61 -9.15 13.89
C LYS A 114 -0.80 -8.77 13.44
N LYS A 115 -1.35 -9.52 12.49
CA LYS A 115 -2.71 -9.31 12.00
C LYS A 115 -3.72 -9.36 13.15
N ASP A 116 -4.54 -8.32 13.26
CA ASP A 116 -5.61 -8.20 14.25
C ASP A 116 -6.82 -7.50 13.62
N LEU A 117 -7.85 -8.29 13.29
CA LEU A 117 -9.07 -7.74 12.66
C LEU A 117 -9.93 -6.95 13.65
N SER A 118 -9.84 -7.25 14.95
CA SER A 118 -10.58 -6.54 15.99
C SER A 118 -10.02 -5.13 16.15
N GLU A 119 -8.70 -5.01 16.22
CA GLU A 119 -8.03 -3.71 16.32
C GLU A 119 -8.19 -2.88 15.04
N ALA A 120 -8.07 -3.51 13.86
CA ALA A 120 -8.36 -2.85 12.59
C ALA A 120 -9.80 -2.29 12.55
N THR A 121 -10.78 -3.08 12.99
CA THR A 121 -12.19 -2.65 13.05
C THR A 121 -12.38 -1.50 14.02
N ARG A 122 -11.75 -1.55 15.20
CA ARG A 122 -11.79 -0.48 16.20
C ARG A 122 -11.24 0.83 15.63
N LEU A 123 -10.09 0.78 14.95
CA LEU A 123 -9.45 1.95 14.35
C LEU A 123 -10.25 2.51 13.17
N TYR A 124 -10.82 1.66 12.30
CA TYR A 124 -11.69 2.14 11.23
C TYR A 124 -12.96 2.81 11.76
N LYS A 125 -13.57 2.27 12.82
CA LYS A 125 -14.69 2.91 13.51
C LYS A 125 -14.27 4.24 14.15
N LEU A 126 -13.10 4.28 14.78
CA LEU A 126 -12.54 5.51 15.33
C LEU A 126 -12.37 6.57 14.24
N TYR A 127 -11.82 6.22 13.08
CA TYR A 127 -11.74 7.12 11.93
C TYR A 127 -13.13 7.64 11.55
N LEU A 128 -14.13 6.77 11.35
CA LEU A 128 -15.47 7.23 10.94
C LEU A 128 -16.18 8.12 11.98
N ALA A 129 -15.79 8.05 13.25
CA ALA A 129 -16.35 8.85 14.33
C ALA A 129 -15.76 10.26 14.46
N GLN A 130 -14.58 10.53 13.87
CA GLN A 130 -13.95 11.85 13.96
C GLN A 130 -14.68 12.86 13.06
N GLU A 131 -15.05 14.01 13.61
CA GLU A 131 -15.78 15.07 12.89
C GLU A 131 -14.94 15.76 11.80
N ASN A 132 -13.62 15.79 11.97
CA ASN A 132 -12.68 16.38 11.01
C ASN A 132 -12.52 15.53 9.72
N ASN A 133 -13.12 14.34 9.67
CA ASN A 133 -13.07 13.47 8.49
C ASN A 133 -14.13 13.82 7.47
N GLN A 134 -13.83 14.84 6.65
CA GLN A 134 -14.74 15.34 5.63
C GLN A 134 -14.51 14.72 4.24
N ALA A 135 -13.38 14.04 4.01
CA ALA A 135 -13.07 13.46 2.71
C ALA A 135 -13.96 12.25 2.40
N ILE A 136 -15.02 12.48 1.61
CA ILE A 136 -15.99 11.44 1.19
C ILE A 136 -15.30 10.20 0.60
N THR A 137 -14.22 10.40 -0.16
CA THR A 137 -13.45 9.32 -0.79
C THR A 137 -12.83 8.40 0.26
N LEU A 138 -12.20 8.96 1.29
CA LEU A 138 -11.51 8.18 2.31
C LEU A 138 -12.51 7.51 3.24
N LYS A 139 -13.61 8.19 3.63
CA LYS A 139 -14.74 7.54 4.33
C LYS A 139 -15.28 6.35 3.55
N THR A 140 -15.50 6.52 2.25
CA THR A 140 -15.97 5.44 1.38
C THR A 140 -15.00 4.26 1.36
N SER A 141 -13.68 4.52 1.32
CA SER A 141 -12.67 3.47 1.46
C SER A 141 -12.75 2.78 2.81
N THR A 142 -12.87 3.52 3.92
CA THR A 142 -12.99 2.94 5.26
C THR A 142 -14.24 2.06 5.40
N HIS A 143 -15.40 2.51 4.88
CA HIS A 143 -16.59 1.68 4.84
C HIS A 143 -16.38 0.40 4.01
N PHE A 144 -15.64 0.48 2.90
CA PHE A 144 -15.32 -0.70 2.09
C PHE A 144 -14.40 -1.70 2.83
N GLU A 145 -13.41 -1.22 3.58
CA GLU A 145 -12.54 -2.08 4.40
C GLU A 145 -13.33 -2.73 5.55
N LEU A 146 -14.20 -1.99 6.23
CA LEU A 146 -15.10 -2.55 7.24
C LEU A 146 -16.02 -3.64 6.65
N ALA A 147 -16.65 -3.39 5.51
CA ALA A 147 -17.45 -4.41 4.82
C ALA A 147 -16.61 -5.66 4.49
N THR A 148 -15.35 -5.48 4.08
CA THR A 148 -14.42 -6.59 3.78
C THR A 148 -14.11 -7.41 5.02
N ILE A 149 -13.91 -6.78 6.18
CA ILE A 149 -13.67 -7.46 7.45
C ILE A 149 -14.92 -8.21 7.89
N TYR A 150 -16.07 -7.54 7.93
CA TYR A 150 -17.32 -8.13 8.39
C TYR A 150 -17.80 -9.28 7.53
N ARG A 151 -17.58 -9.22 6.21
CA ARG A 151 -17.88 -10.34 5.31
C ARG A 151 -17.06 -11.58 5.67
N LYS A 152 -15.78 -11.42 6.03
CA LYS A 152 -14.93 -12.54 6.49
C LYS A 152 -15.38 -13.10 7.83
N LEU A 153 -16.05 -12.29 8.67
CA LEU A 153 -16.55 -12.68 9.97
C LEU A 153 -18.00 -13.21 9.92
N GLY A 154 -18.65 -13.20 8.76
CA GLY A 154 -20.06 -13.58 8.62
C GLY A 154 -21.04 -12.61 9.30
N MET A 155 -20.62 -11.36 9.54
CA MET A 155 -21.45 -10.33 10.18
C MET A 155 -22.28 -9.60 9.11
N TRP A 156 -23.30 -10.29 8.58
CA TRP A 156 -24.01 -9.88 7.36
C TRP A 156 -24.76 -8.54 7.47
N ASP A 157 -25.34 -8.21 8.63
CA ASP A 157 -26.00 -6.90 8.83
C ASP A 157 -25.01 -5.72 8.71
N GLU A 158 -23.80 -5.90 9.23
CA GLU A 158 -22.73 -4.91 9.11
C GLU A 158 -22.23 -4.80 7.66
N VAL A 159 -22.14 -5.93 6.92
CA VAL A 159 -21.82 -5.92 5.49
C VAL A 159 -22.83 -5.06 4.73
N ILE A 160 -24.13 -5.26 4.94
CA ILE A 160 -25.18 -4.48 4.30
C ILE A 160 -25.04 -2.99 4.63
N THR A 161 -24.86 -2.66 5.91
CA THR A 161 -24.70 -1.27 6.38
C THR A 161 -23.53 -0.58 5.69
N HIS A 162 -22.36 -1.21 5.68
CA HIS A 162 -21.15 -0.60 5.15
C HIS A 162 -21.13 -0.56 3.62
N THR A 163 -21.62 -1.59 2.93
CA THR A 163 -21.76 -1.60 1.47
C THR A 163 -22.77 -0.57 0.98
N GLN A 164 -23.88 -0.34 1.69
CA GLN A 164 -24.86 0.69 1.33
C GLN A 164 -24.22 2.09 1.29
N TYR A 165 -23.36 2.41 2.27
CA TYR A 165 -22.59 3.66 2.23
C TYR A 165 -21.70 3.73 0.99
N VAL A 166 -21.01 2.64 0.65
CA VAL A 166 -20.12 2.59 -0.52
C VAL A 166 -20.90 2.78 -1.82
N ILE A 167 -22.05 2.12 -1.98
CA ILE A 167 -22.91 2.24 -3.16
C ILE A 167 -23.33 3.70 -3.37
N ASN A 168 -23.67 4.41 -2.30
CA ASN A 168 -24.16 5.78 -2.37
C ASN A 168 -23.05 6.81 -2.66
N ASN A 169 -21.82 6.54 -2.25
CA ASN A 169 -20.76 7.56 -2.18
C ASN A 169 -19.52 7.27 -3.05
N ALA A 170 -19.33 6.03 -3.51
CA ALA A 170 -18.17 5.70 -4.33
C ALA A 170 -18.26 6.36 -5.71
N LYS A 171 -17.18 7.04 -6.11
CA LYS A 171 -17.05 7.61 -7.46
C LYS A 171 -16.90 6.53 -8.53
N SER A 172 -16.13 5.48 -8.23
CA SER A 172 -15.89 4.35 -9.13
C SER A 172 -17.13 3.46 -9.25
N GLU A 173 -17.59 3.25 -10.48
CA GLU A 173 -18.69 2.33 -10.79
C GLU A 173 -18.38 0.90 -10.37
N GLY A 174 -17.21 0.38 -10.73
CA GLY A 174 -16.80 -0.97 -10.32
C GLY A 174 -16.77 -1.16 -8.80
N ARG A 175 -16.47 -0.10 -8.03
CA ARG A 175 -16.55 -0.16 -6.56
C ARG A 175 -18.00 -0.24 -6.06
N ARG A 176 -18.93 0.49 -6.68
CA ARG A 176 -20.36 0.41 -6.37
C ARG A 176 -20.93 -0.97 -6.72
N GLU A 177 -20.62 -1.49 -7.90
CA GLU A 177 -21.05 -2.82 -8.34
C GLU A 177 -20.53 -3.93 -7.42
N LEU A 178 -19.24 -3.86 -7.05
CA LEU A 178 -18.66 -4.83 -6.13
C LEU A 178 -19.33 -4.78 -4.75
N ALA A 179 -19.60 -3.58 -4.23
CA ALA A 179 -20.32 -3.41 -2.97
C ALA A 179 -21.77 -3.93 -3.08
N GLN A 180 -22.45 -3.72 -4.21
CA GLN A 180 -23.78 -4.27 -4.45
C GLN A 180 -23.77 -5.81 -4.43
N ARG A 181 -22.81 -6.45 -5.09
CA ARG A 181 -22.69 -7.93 -5.04
C ARG A 181 -22.52 -8.45 -3.62
N TRP A 182 -21.70 -7.79 -2.81
CA TRP A 182 -21.47 -8.20 -1.41
C TRP A 182 -22.70 -7.98 -0.53
N ARG A 183 -23.49 -6.96 -0.85
CA ARG A 183 -24.78 -6.74 -0.21
C ARG A 183 -25.78 -7.84 -0.56
N ASP A 184 -25.91 -8.19 -1.83
CA ASP A 184 -26.82 -9.23 -2.30
C ASP A 184 -26.45 -10.60 -1.68
N GLU A 185 -25.15 -10.88 -1.57
CA GLU A 185 -24.60 -12.03 -0.84
C GLU A 185 -25.06 -12.02 0.62
N ALA A 186 -24.86 -10.92 1.34
CA ALA A 186 -25.25 -10.78 2.74
C ALA A 186 -26.77 -10.93 2.96
N GLU A 187 -27.59 -10.33 2.09
CA GLU A 187 -29.05 -10.45 2.14
C GLU A 187 -29.52 -11.89 1.90
N THR A 188 -28.82 -12.64 1.05
CA THR A 188 -29.11 -14.06 0.80
C THR A 188 -28.74 -14.91 2.02
N SER A 189 -27.54 -14.71 2.58
CA SER A 189 -27.09 -15.46 3.77
C SER A 189 -27.97 -15.23 5.00
N LEU A 190 -28.51 -14.02 5.18
CA LEU A 190 -29.47 -13.74 6.26
C LEU A 190 -30.81 -14.46 6.06
N LYS A 191 -31.29 -14.59 4.82
CA LYS A 191 -32.52 -15.36 4.53
C LYS A 191 -32.32 -16.85 4.84
N GLU A 192 -31.18 -17.40 4.43
CA GLU A 192 -30.84 -18.81 4.66
C GLU A 192 -30.64 -19.14 6.13
N SER A 193 -30.11 -18.21 6.93
CA SER A 193 -29.90 -18.41 8.37
C SER A 193 -31.20 -18.36 9.20
N ASN A 194 -32.30 -17.87 8.60
CA ASN A 194 -33.62 -17.76 9.24
C ASN A 194 -34.59 -18.88 8.81
N LEU A 195 -34.13 -19.83 7.99
CA LEU A 195 -34.86 -21.02 7.56
C LEU A 195 -34.42 -22.24 8.39
#